data_AF-K9SMQ7-F1
#
_entry.id   AF-K9SMQ7-F1
#
_cell.length_a   1.000
_cell.length_b   1.000
_cell.length_c   1.000
_cell.angle_alpha   90.00
_cell.angle_beta   90.00
_cell.angle_gamma   90.00
#
_symmetry.space_group_name_H-M   'P 1'
#
loop_
_entity.id
_entity.type
_entity.pdbx_description
1 polymer ?
#
loop_
_entity_poly.entity_id
_entity_poly.type
_entity_poly.pdbx_seq_one_letter_code
_entity_poly.pdbx_strand_id
1 'polypeptide(L)' 'MNHNPATFADDKHQPELERYLLESATIDQDQLSLAKKLQAKQEGPLLMILLQLSFIDLQQFSNLLDWLVHLKVNGGYSG' A
#
# COMPACT_ATOMS: atom_id res chain seq x y z
N MET A 1 -24.09 2.96 -2.77
CA MET A 1 -22.68 2.60 -2.51
C MET A 1 -21.86 3.89 -2.47
N ASN A 2 -21.32 4.27 -1.31
CA ASN A 2 -20.38 5.38 -1.20
C ASN A 2 -18.97 4.81 -1.32
N HIS A 3 -18.38 4.86 -2.52
CA HIS A 3 -16.95 4.65 -2.69
C HIS A 3 -16.25 5.89 -2.16
N ASN A 4 -15.77 5.83 -0.92
CA ASN A 4 -14.92 6.88 -0.36
C ASN A 4 -13.46 6.56 -0.75
N PRO A 5 -12.83 7.32 -1.66
CA PRO A 5 -11.44 7.12 -2.05
C PRO A 5 -10.45 7.52 -0.93
N ALA A 6 -10.91 7.89 0.27
CA ALA A 6 -10.03 8.41 1.32
C ALA A 6 -9.27 7.34 2.15
N THR A 7 -9.22 6.07 1.75
CA THR A 7 -8.58 4.99 2.55
C THR A 7 -7.68 4.09 1.72
N PHE A 8 -6.66 4.67 1.08
CA PHE A 8 -5.70 3.90 0.27
C PHE A 8 -4.60 3.18 1.06
N ALA A 9 -4.59 3.33 2.39
CA ALA A 9 -4.00 2.43 3.38
C ALA A 9 -4.31 3.06 4.74
N ASP A 10 -5.41 2.65 5.39
CA ASP A 10 -5.59 2.91 6.82
C ASP A 10 -4.38 2.25 7.53
N ASP A 11 -3.76 2.90 8.53
CA ASP A 11 -2.57 2.40 9.26
C ASP A 11 -2.66 0.90 9.63
N LYS A 12 -3.89 0.41 9.84
CA LYS A 12 -4.21 -0.97 10.19
C LYS A 12 -3.74 -2.04 9.18
N HIS A 13 -3.61 -1.72 7.89
CA HIS A 13 -3.20 -2.70 6.87
C HIS A 13 -1.81 -2.42 6.30
N GLN A 14 -1.13 -1.40 6.83
CA GLN A 14 0.21 -1.03 6.39
C GLN A 14 1.22 -2.17 6.60
N PRO A 15 1.25 -2.91 7.73
CA PRO A 15 2.18 -4.02 7.92
C PRO A 15 2.03 -5.13 6.86
N GLU A 16 0.80 -5.49 6.52
CA GLU A 16 0.50 -6.51 5.50
C GLU A 16 0.92 -6.03 4.10
N LEU A 17 0.70 -4.76 3.78
CA LEU A 17 1.14 -4.15 2.53
C LEU A 17 2.67 -4.16 2.42
N GLU A 18 3.38 -3.72 3.47
CA GLU A 18 4.85 -3.72 3.52
C GLU A 18 5.41 -5.13 3.32
N ARG A 19 4.83 -6.12 3.98
CA ARG A 19 5.21 -7.52 3.84
C ARG A 19 4.97 -8.03 2.43
N TYR A 20 3.78 -7.80 1.87
CA TYR A 20 3.43 -8.23 0.52
C TYR A 20 4.43 -7.66 -0.50
N LEU A 21 4.70 -6.36 -0.42
CA LEU A 21 5.61 -5.64 -1.32
C LEU A 21 7.03 -6.23 -1.36
N LEU A 22 7.53 -6.72 -0.21
CA LEU A 22 8.83 -7.38 -0.11
C LEU A 22 8.77 -8.85 -0.56
N GLU A 23 7.74 -9.60 -0.16
CA GLU A 23 7.57 -11.01 -0.52
C GLU A 23 7.32 -11.21 -2.01
N SER A 24 6.61 -10.29 -2.66
CA SER A 24 6.38 -10.28 -4.11
C SER A 24 7.56 -9.74 -4.92
N ALA A 25 8.61 -9.25 -4.25
CA ALA A 25 9.72 -8.51 -4.86
C ALA A 25 9.26 -7.32 -5.73
N THR A 26 8.11 -6.72 -5.38
CA THR A 26 7.60 -5.51 -6.04
C THR A 26 8.51 -4.32 -5.75
N ILE A 27 9.06 -4.26 -4.53
CA ILE A 27 10.12 -3.35 -4.15
C ILE A 27 11.14 -4.08 -3.28
N ASP A 28 12.30 -3.49 -3.10
CA ASP A 28 13.30 -3.95 -2.13
C ASP A 28 13.22 -3.22 -0.77
N GLN A 29 14.04 -3.67 0.18
CA GLN A 29 14.09 -3.15 1.54
C GLN A 29 14.55 -1.67 1.60
N ASP A 30 15.43 -1.25 0.70
CA ASP A 30 15.96 0.10 0.66
C ASP A 30 14.91 1.08 0.10
N GLN A 31 14.22 0.68 -0.95
CA GLN A 31 13.08 1.38 -1.53
C GLN A 31 11.95 1.54 -0.51
N LEU A 32 11.61 0.47 0.22
CA LEU A 32 10.61 0.53 1.29
C LEU A 32 11.04 1.50 2.40
N SER A 33 12.30 1.43 2.83
CA SER A 33 12.84 2.31 3.87
C SER A 33 12.81 3.78 3.46
N LEU A 34 13.12 4.08 2.20
CA LEU A 34 13.06 5.44 1.65
C LEU A 34 11.62 5.95 1.56
N ALA A 35 10.69 5.12 1.09
CA ALA A 35 9.28 5.47 0.99
C ALA A 35 8.69 5.78 2.38
N LYS A 36 8.98 4.97 3.39
CA LYS A 36 8.54 5.22 4.79
C LYS A 36 9.12 6.51 5.39
N LYS A 37 10.38 6.83 5.08
CA LYS A 37 10.99 8.11 5.50
C LYS A 37 10.27 9.31 4.89
N LEU A 38 9.79 9.22 3.64
CA LEU A 38 8.99 10.27 3.03
C LEU A 38 7.55 10.27 3.54
N GLN A 39 6.98 9.11 3.84
CA GLN A 39 5.67 8.96 4.44
C GLN A 39 5.56 9.75 5.74
N ALA A 40 6.56 9.60 6.62
CA ALA A 40 6.65 10.33 7.87
C ALA A 40 6.78 11.86 7.72
N LYS A 41 7.18 12.34 6.53
CA LYS A 41 7.38 13.77 6.26
C LYS A 41 6.20 14.43 5.53
N GLN A 42 5.49 13.68 4.68
CA GLN A 42 4.47 14.21 3.78
C GLN A 42 3.04 13.80 4.16
N GLU A 43 2.87 12.98 5.21
CA GLU A 43 1.57 12.51 5.71
C GLU A 43 0.69 11.87 4.61
N GLY A 44 1.31 11.19 3.66
CA GLY A 44 0.64 10.52 2.54
C GLY A 44 0.55 9.00 2.71
N PRO A 45 -0.35 8.31 1.98
CA PRO A 45 -0.38 6.85 1.95
C PRO A 45 0.90 6.29 1.33
N LEU A 46 1.46 5.24 1.95
CA LEU A 46 2.69 4.58 1.46
C LEU A 46 2.61 4.24 -0.04
N LEU A 47 1.46 3.72 -0.49
CA LEU A 47 1.26 3.33 -1.88
C LEU A 47 1.37 4.52 -2.87
N MET A 48 0.88 5.70 -2.49
CA MET A 48 1.04 6.91 -3.33
C MET A 48 2.50 7.33 -3.41
N ILE A 49 3.24 7.21 -2.31
CA ILE A 49 4.66 7.59 -2.26
C ILE A 49 5.50 6.66 -3.12
N LEU A 50 5.20 5.35 -3.10
CA LEU A 50 5.87 4.39 -3.98
C LEU A 50 5.68 4.73 -5.46
N LEU A 51 4.48 5.16 -5.85
CA LEU A 51 4.20 5.62 -7.21
C LEU A 51 4.92 6.93 -7.54
N GLN A 52 4.92 7.90 -6.63
CA GLN A 52 5.63 9.18 -6.80
C GLN A 52 7.15 9.01 -6.97
N LEU A 53 7.73 8.06 -6.24
CA LEU A 53 9.14 7.69 -6.37
C LEU A 53 9.45 6.83 -7.59
N SER A 54 8.43 6.44 -8.37
CA SER A 54 8.56 5.51 -9.49
C SER A 54 9.15 4.14 -9.10
N PHE A 55 8.97 3.72 -7.84
CA PHE A 55 9.34 2.37 -7.40
C PHE A 55 8.34 1.33 -7.89
N ILE A 56 7.11 1.76 -8.13
CA ILE A 56 6.07 0.99 -8.81
C ILE A 56 5.52 1.81 -9.97
N ASP A 57 5.02 1.13 -11.00
CA ASP A 57 4.29 1.75 -12.10
C ASP A 57 2.77 1.77 -11.83
N LEU A 58 2.02 2.36 -12.76
CA LEU A 58 0.56 2.46 -12.67
C LEU A 58 -0.15 1.10 -12.71
N GLN A 59 0.40 0.11 -13.40
CA GLN A 59 -0.18 -1.23 -13.46
C GLN A 59 0.00 -1.95 -12.12
N GLN A 60 1.20 -1.90 -11.56
CA GLN A 60 1.51 -2.43 -10.23
C GLN A 60 0.69 -1.71 -9.14
N PHE A 61 0.56 -0.39 -9.24
CA PHE A 61 -0.29 0.40 -8.36
C PHE A 61 -1.76 -0.06 -8.42
N SER A 62 -2.32 -0.25 -9.62
CA SER A 62 -3.69 -0.75 -9.79
C SER A 62 -3.88 -2.14 -9.19
N ASN A 63 -2.90 -3.04 -9.37
CA ASN A 63 -2.96 -4.39 -8.81
C ASN A 63 -2.90 -4.36 -7.27
N LEU A 64 -2.08 -3.50 -6.70
CA LEU A 64 -1.98 -3.32 -5.25
C LEU A 64 -3.27 -2.74 -4.65
N LEU A 65 -3.94 -1.84 -5.37
CA LEU A 65 -5.26 -1.32 -4.96
C LEU A 65 -6.31 -2.44 -4.95
N ASP A 66 -6.37 -3.27 -5.99
CA ASP A 66 -7.28 -4.41 -6.05
C ASP A 66 -7.01 -5.40 -4.89
N TRP A 67 -5.74 -5.69 -4.63
CA TRP A 67 -5.33 -6.54 -3.52
C TRP A 67 -5.73 -5.95 -2.15
N LEU A 68 -5.54 -4.64 -1.92
CA LEU A 68 -5.96 -3.98 -0.68
C LEU A 68 -7.47 -4.04 -0.46
N VAL A 69 -8.25 -3.90 -1.54
CA VAL A 69 -9.72 -4.06 -1.50
C VAL A 69 -10.08 -5.48 -1.09
N HIS A 70 -9.44 -6.48 -1.68
CA HIS A 70 -9.65 -7.89 -1.31
C HIS A 70 -9.22 -8.19 0.13
N LEU A 71 -8.12 -7.61 0.62
CA LEU A 71 -7.67 -7.76 2.00
C LEU A 71 -8.73 -7.24 2.99
N LYS A 72 -9.28 -6.06 2.72
CA LYS A 72 -10.33 -5.44 3.54
C LYS A 72 -11.63 -6.24 3.56
N VAL A 73 -12.01 -6.85 2.42
CA VAL A 73 -13.21 -7.69 2.32
C VAL A 73 -13.04 -9.01 3.07
N ASN A 74 -11.85 -9.62 3.00
CA ASN A 74 -11.57 -10.90 3.66
C ASN A 74 -11.29 -10.77 5.17
N GLY A 75 -10.88 -9.59 5.65
CA GLY A 75 -10.74 -9.28 7.08
C GLY A 75 -12.06 -9.13 7.85
N GLY A 76 -13.22 -9.28 7.20
CA GLY A 76 -14.56 -9.24 7.81
C GLY A 76 -15.07 -10.57 8.37
N TYR A 77 -14.29 -11.65 8.29
CA TYR A 77 -14.63 -12.95 8.89
C TYR A 77 -13.67 -13.30 10.02
N SER A 78 -13.91 -12.72 11.18
CA SER A 78 -13.58 -13.37 12.45
C SER A 78 -14.90 -13.84 13.06
N GLY A 79 -15.15 -15.15 12.93
CA GLY A 79 -16.08 -15.85 13.82
C GLY A 79 -15.48 -16.03 15.21
#